data_AF-A0A544XVD8-F1
#
_entry.id   AF-A0A544XVD8-F1
#
_cell.length_a   1.000
_cell.length_b   1.000
_cell.length_c   1.000
_cell.angle_alpha   90.00
_cell.angle_beta   90.00
_cell.angle_gamma   90.00
#
_symmetry.space_group_name_H-M   'P 1'
#
loop_
_entity.id
_entity.type
_entity.pdbx_description
1 polymer ?
#
loop_
_entity_poly.entity_id
_entity_poly.type
_entity_poly.pdbx_seq_one_letter_code
_entity_poly.pdbx_strand_id
1 'polypeptide(L)'
;MNGDLAADGTTYAHDDERDPALAKVIRDHMWSLLSARYRTNRRSPGAPTEDEYLHDRPFWPEFTFEEVTYAVEDDRDLLLVAFHDTDVPDVTLGFRIDLGKAMTKWSRRVGGRHPRQHPEMFAAELIWFMVCFIGVADFDKATSTPGPPPYWINDGSEIFGKLKDNPNMETFESHH
;
A
#
# COMPACT_ATOMS: atom_id res chain seq x y z
N MET A 1 2.27 15.93 -27.34
CA MET A 1 1.66 14.75 -26.72
C MET A 1 1.99 13.56 -27.61
N ASN A 2 2.99 12.75 -27.23
CA ASN A 2 3.36 11.54 -27.96
C ASN A 2 3.30 10.39 -26.95
N GLY A 3 2.21 9.62 -26.99
CA GLY A 3 2.13 8.34 -26.27
C GLY A 3 2.88 7.27 -27.05
N ASP A 4 3.55 6.36 -26.35
CA ASP A 4 4.19 5.20 -26.97
C ASP A 4 3.13 4.24 -27.53
N LEU A 5 3.36 3.75 -28.74
CA LEU A 5 2.48 2.84 -29.47
C LEU A 5 2.62 1.39 -28.96
N ALA A 6 1.49 0.73 -28.74
CA ALA A 6 1.45 -0.72 -28.56
C ALA A 6 1.73 -1.44 -29.89
N ALA A 7 2.27 -2.66 -29.82
CA ALA A 7 2.66 -3.47 -30.99
C ALA A 7 1.49 -3.90 -31.90
N ASP A 8 0.24 -3.69 -31.50
CA ASP A 8 -0.98 -4.03 -32.26
C ASP A 8 -1.69 -2.82 -32.87
N GLY A 9 -1.09 -1.62 -32.77
CA GLY A 9 -1.67 -0.39 -33.32
C GLY A 9 -2.84 0.18 -32.52
N THR A 10 -3.15 -0.37 -31.34
CA THR A 10 -4.03 0.32 -30.39
C THR A 10 -3.22 1.34 -29.59
N THR A 11 -3.71 2.58 -29.58
CA THR A 11 -3.30 3.55 -28.57
C THR A 11 -3.85 3.05 -27.24
N TYR A 12 -2.99 2.75 -26.26
CA TYR A 12 -3.44 2.79 -24.87
C TYR A 12 -3.93 4.22 -24.66
N ALA A 13 -5.25 4.41 -24.59
CA ALA A 13 -5.78 5.62 -24.01
C ALA A 13 -5.07 5.76 -22.66
N HIS A 14 -4.47 6.93 -22.42
CA HIS A 14 -4.17 7.34 -21.06
C HIS A 14 -5.53 7.42 -20.37
N ASP A 15 -6.02 6.28 -19.87
CA ASP A 15 -7.16 6.15 -18.99
C ASP A 15 -6.74 6.75 -17.63
N ASP A 16 -6.52 8.07 -17.63
CA ASP A 16 -6.45 8.92 -16.44
C ASP A 16 -7.87 9.21 -15.91
N GLU A 17 -8.85 8.35 -16.21
CA GLU A 17 -10.19 8.46 -15.67
C GLU A 17 -10.24 7.72 -14.34
N ARG A 18 -10.46 8.49 -13.27
CA ARG A 18 -10.65 8.00 -11.91
C ARG A 18 -11.66 6.86 -11.89
N ASP A 19 -11.31 5.80 -11.17
CA ASP A 19 -12.15 4.61 -11.06
C ASP A 19 -12.36 4.26 -9.57
N PRO A 20 -13.27 4.96 -8.88
CA PRO A 20 -13.55 4.72 -7.47
C PRO A 20 -14.05 3.30 -7.19
N ALA A 21 -14.67 2.64 -8.18
CA ALA A 21 -15.13 1.26 -8.06
C ALA A 21 -13.93 0.31 -7.99
N LEU A 22 -12.95 0.47 -8.88
CA LEU A 22 -11.71 -0.28 -8.83
C LEU A 22 -10.92 0.01 -7.55
N ALA A 23 -10.81 1.28 -7.15
CA ALA A 23 -10.12 1.67 -5.92
C ALA A 23 -10.73 0.97 -4.69
N LYS A 24 -12.06 0.88 -4.63
CA LYS A 24 -12.77 0.14 -3.58
C LYS A 24 -12.48 -1.36 -3.63
N VAL A 25 -12.47 -1.98 -4.81
CA VAL A 25 -12.13 -3.41 -4.97
C VAL A 25 -10.72 -3.70 -4.49
N ILE A 26 -9.73 -2.89 -4.87
CA ILE A 26 -8.35 -3.02 -4.42
C ILE A 26 -8.27 -2.84 -2.89
N ARG A 27 -8.94 -1.84 -2.34
CA ARG A 27 -9.04 -1.62 -0.88
C ARG A 27 -9.59 -2.85 -0.17
N ASP A 28 -10.68 -3.42 -0.68
CA ASP A 28 -11.36 -4.58 -0.09
C ASP A 28 -10.46 -5.83 -0.13
N HIS A 29 -9.70 -6.04 -1.22
CA HIS A 29 -8.69 -7.10 -1.29
C HIS A 29 -7.58 -6.90 -0.27
N MET A 30 -7.02 -5.69 -0.17
CA MET A 30 -5.96 -5.40 0.80
C MET A 30 -6.45 -5.61 2.24
N TRP A 31 -7.62 -5.05 2.56
CA TRP A 31 -8.25 -5.24 3.86
C TRP A 31 -8.45 -6.71 4.17
N SER A 32 -9.01 -7.49 3.23
CA SER A 32 -9.25 -8.92 3.45
C SER A 32 -7.96 -9.68 3.72
N LEU A 33 -6.89 -9.41 2.96
CA LEU A 33 -5.59 -10.09 3.13
C LEU A 33 -4.93 -9.72 4.47
N LEU A 34 -4.87 -8.43 4.79
CA LEU A 34 -4.24 -7.92 6.01
C LEU A 34 -5.03 -8.32 7.26
N SER A 35 -6.34 -8.13 7.25
CA SER A 35 -7.20 -8.48 8.39
C SER A 35 -7.18 -9.97 8.69
N ALA A 36 -7.24 -10.85 7.67
CA ALA A 36 -7.17 -12.29 7.86
C ALA A 36 -5.83 -12.74 8.47
N ARG A 37 -4.74 -12.02 8.20
CA ARG A 37 -3.40 -12.40 8.63
C ARG A 37 -2.99 -11.83 9.99
N TYR A 38 -3.43 -10.61 10.29
CA TYR A 38 -2.89 -9.78 11.37
C TYR A 38 -3.91 -9.40 12.43
N ARG A 39 -5.21 -9.38 12.11
CA ARG A 39 -6.24 -9.13 13.12
C ARG A 39 -6.71 -10.44 13.71
N THR A 40 -6.86 -10.46 15.03
CA THR A 40 -7.68 -11.46 15.68
C THR A 40 -9.14 -11.22 15.33
N ASN A 41 -9.93 -12.30 15.24
CA ASN A 41 -11.36 -12.21 14.98
C ASN A 41 -12.00 -11.35 16.09
N ARG A 42 -12.26 -10.08 15.75
CA ARG A 42 -12.86 -9.07 16.62
C ARG A 42 -14.09 -9.66 17.32
N ARG A 43 -14.07 -9.70 18.65
CA ARG A 43 -15.21 -10.22 19.43
C ARG A 43 -16.25 -9.13 19.72
N SER A 44 -15.87 -7.86 19.59
CA SER A 44 -16.74 -6.71 19.88
C SER A 44 -16.75 -5.66 18.76
N PRO A 45 -17.91 -4.99 18.52
CA PRO A 45 -18.08 -3.96 17.48
C PRO A 45 -17.55 -2.55 17.85
N GLY A 46 -16.76 -2.40 18.93
CA GLY A 46 -16.25 -1.11 19.41
C GLY A 46 -14.81 -0.79 18.97
N ALA A 47 -14.28 0.34 19.46
CA ALA A 47 -12.83 0.58 19.45
C ALA A 47 -12.14 -0.60 20.16
N PRO A 48 -11.05 -1.15 19.61
CA PRO A 48 -10.42 -2.32 20.21
C PRO A 48 -9.95 -1.99 21.63
N THR A 49 -10.15 -2.92 22.55
CA THR A 49 -9.60 -2.80 23.90
C THR A 49 -8.08 -3.04 23.89
N GLU A 50 -7.37 -2.53 24.88
CA GLU A 50 -5.93 -2.80 25.07
C GLU A 50 -5.60 -4.30 25.02
N ASP A 51 -6.43 -5.14 25.67
CA ASP A 51 -6.33 -6.61 25.61
C ASP A 51 -6.52 -7.19 24.21
N GLU A 52 -7.32 -6.55 23.34
CA GLU A 52 -7.51 -7.02 21.95
C GLU A 52 -6.26 -6.71 21.11
N TYR A 53 -5.61 -5.57 21.34
CA TYR A 53 -4.34 -5.23 20.69
C TYR A 53 -3.21 -6.16 21.10
N LEU A 54 -3.14 -6.55 22.38
CA LEU A 54 -2.13 -7.50 22.88
C LEU A 54 -2.23 -8.91 22.26
N HIS A 55 -3.38 -9.26 21.68
CA HIS A 55 -3.61 -10.55 21.03
C HIS A 55 -3.51 -10.49 19.51
N ASP A 56 -3.48 -9.31 18.91
CA ASP A 56 -3.26 -9.15 17.48
C ASP A 56 -1.86 -9.62 17.09
N ARG A 57 -1.77 -10.20 15.89
CA ARG A 57 -0.46 -10.65 15.39
C ARG A 57 0.27 -9.43 14.86
N PRO A 58 1.56 -9.26 15.20
CA PRO A 58 2.35 -8.18 14.65
C PRO A 58 2.33 -8.24 13.12
N PHE A 59 1.97 -7.11 12.51
CA PHE A 59 2.05 -6.84 11.07
C PHE A 59 3.49 -6.88 10.58
N TRP A 60 4.36 -6.26 11.39
CA TRP A 60 5.82 -6.30 11.36
C TRP A 60 6.26 -6.41 12.84
N PRO A 61 7.48 -6.88 13.19
CA PRO A 61 7.83 -7.18 14.59
C PRO A 61 7.42 -6.13 15.65
N GLU A 62 7.40 -4.85 15.29
CA GLU A 62 7.05 -3.72 16.17
C GLU A 62 5.73 -3.02 15.81
N PHE A 63 5.02 -3.45 14.76
CA PHE A 63 3.82 -2.77 14.27
C PHE A 63 2.60 -3.68 14.24
N THR A 64 1.44 -3.12 14.56
CA THR A 64 0.15 -3.83 14.47
C THR A 64 -0.78 -3.11 13.49
N PHE A 65 -1.39 -3.89 12.60
CA PHE A 65 -2.21 -3.38 11.50
C PHE A 65 -3.54 -2.81 12.00
N GLU A 66 -3.85 -1.58 11.62
CA GLU A 66 -5.07 -0.88 12.06
C GLU A 66 -6.14 -0.89 10.99
N GLU A 67 -5.88 -0.33 9.81
CA GLU A 67 -6.88 -0.27 8.74
C GLU A 67 -6.33 -0.02 7.34
N VAL A 68 -7.17 -0.28 6.34
CA VAL A 68 -7.02 0.23 4.97
C VAL A 68 -8.27 1.03 4.63
N THR A 69 -8.11 2.32 4.37
CA THR A 69 -9.18 3.21 3.93
C THR A 69 -8.90 3.78 2.55
N TYR A 70 -9.95 4.32 1.92
CA TYR A 70 -9.87 5.00 0.64
C TYR A 70 -10.19 6.47 0.85
N ALA A 71 -9.36 7.33 0.26
CA ALA A 71 -9.52 8.78 0.32
C ALA A 71 -9.36 9.39 -1.07
N VAL A 72 -9.90 10.59 -1.22
CA VAL A 72 -9.75 11.41 -2.43
C VAL A 72 -9.11 12.71 -2.02
N GLU A 73 -7.93 13.01 -2.55
CA GLU A 73 -7.21 14.25 -2.23
C GLU A 73 -6.54 14.83 -3.48
N ASP A 74 -6.80 16.11 -3.75
CA ASP A 74 -6.34 16.82 -4.96
C ASP A 74 -6.61 16.03 -6.25
N ASP A 75 -7.84 15.53 -6.40
CA ASP A 75 -8.27 14.68 -7.52
C ASP A 75 -7.49 13.37 -7.71
N ARG A 76 -6.78 12.91 -6.67
CA ARG A 76 -6.09 11.61 -6.66
C ARG A 76 -6.85 10.60 -5.81
N ASP A 77 -6.96 9.39 -6.34
CA ASP A 77 -7.47 8.25 -5.60
C ASP A 77 -6.35 7.68 -4.72
N LEU A 78 -6.55 7.70 -3.40
CA LEU A 78 -5.56 7.28 -2.43
C LEU A 78 -6.03 6.06 -1.64
N LEU A 79 -5.13 5.11 -1.42
CA LEU A 79 -5.28 4.12 -0.34
C LEU A 79 -4.45 4.55 0.86
N LEU A 80 -5.11 4.65 2.00
CA LEU A 80 -4.47 4.95 3.27
C LEU A 80 -4.36 3.65 4.04
N VAL A 81 -3.14 3.25 4.39
CA VAL A 81 -2.91 2.07 5.23
C VAL A 81 -2.30 2.52 6.54
N ALA A 82 -3.02 2.29 7.64
CA ALA A 82 -2.60 2.68 8.98
C ALA A 82 -2.19 1.47 9.82
N PHE A 83 -1.20 1.68 10.68
CA PHE A 83 -0.72 0.73 11.67
C PHE A 83 -0.14 1.50 12.84
N HIS A 84 -0.21 0.96 14.06
CA HIS A 84 0.41 1.57 15.23
C HIS A 84 1.65 0.82 15.67
N ASP A 85 2.51 1.53 16.40
CA ASP A 85 3.55 0.92 17.19
C ASP A 85 2.94 0.02 18.27
N THR A 86 3.46 -1.18 18.42
CA THR A 86 2.92 -2.19 19.35
C THR A 86 3.20 -1.81 20.81
N ASP A 87 4.32 -1.15 21.07
CA ASP A 87 4.71 -0.70 22.40
C ASP A 87 4.13 0.70 22.72
N VAL A 88 3.78 1.47 21.68
CA VAL A 88 3.20 2.82 21.81
C VAL A 88 1.94 2.98 20.92
N PRO A 89 0.79 2.42 21.32
CA PRO A 89 -0.41 2.36 20.48
C PRO A 89 -1.03 3.73 20.13
N ASP A 90 -0.66 4.79 20.86
CA ASP A 90 -1.05 6.17 20.55
C ASP A 90 -0.32 6.75 19.32
N VAL A 91 0.73 6.07 18.85
CA VAL A 91 1.50 6.47 17.66
C VAL A 91 1.01 5.67 16.46
N THR A 92 0.13 6.28 15.66
CA THR A 92 -0.29 5.73 14.37
C THR A 92 0.63 6.20 13.25
N LEU A 93 1.17 5.25 12.49
CA LEU A 93 1.94 5.44 11.27
C LEU A 93 1.10 4.99 10.07
N GLY A 94 1.51 5.37 8.86
CA GLY A 94 0.85 4.82 7.69
C GLY A 94 1.49 5.08 6.34
N PHE A 95 0.94 4.41 5.33
CA PHE A 95 1.23 4.62 3.92
C PHE A 95 0.08 5.36 3.26
N ARG A 96 0.40 6.41 2.48
CA ARG A 96 -0.56 7.16 1.69
C ARG A 96 -0.31 6.91 0.21
N ILE A 97 -1.03 5.96 -0.37
CA ILE A 97 -0.72 5.36 -1.67
C ILE A 97 -1.51 6.03 -2.79
N ASP A 98 -0.84 6.77 -3.67
CA ASP A 98 -1.40 7.23 -4.95
C ASP A 98 -1.66 6.04 -5.89
N LEU A 99 -2.93 5.64 -6.02
CA LEU A 99 -3.33 4.46 -6.79
C LEU A 99 -2.99 4.58 -8.27
N GLY A 100 -3.21 5.74 -8.89
CA GLY A 100 -2.95 5.94 -10.31
C GLY A 100 -1.47 5.73 -10.63
N LYS A 101 -0.57 6.30 -9.82
CA LYS A 101 0.88 6.09 -9.95
C LYS A 101 1.26 4.64 -9.66
N ALA A 102 0.72 4.05 -8.60
CA ALA A 102 1.00 2.69 -8.19
C ALA A 102 0.63 1.68 -9.29
N MET A 103 -0.58 1.80 -9.85
CA MET A 103 -1.08 0.97 -10.94
C MET A 103 -0.23 1.11 -12.21
N THR A 104 0.13 2.34 -12.57
CA THR A 104 0.98 2.61 -13.74
C THR A 104 2.34 1.92 -13.59
N LYS A 105 2.99 2.07 -12.43
CA LYS A 105 4.30 1.46 -12.17
C LYS A 105 4.24 -0.06 -12.14
N TRP A 106 3.22 -0.61 -11.47
CA TRP A 106 3.02 -2.05 -11.43
C TRP A 106 2.80 -2.64 -12.83
N SER A 107 1.91 -2.05 -13.64
CA SER A 107 1.61 -2.55 -14.99
C SER A 107 2.85 -2.59 -15.90
N ARG A 108 3.72 -1.59 -15.77
CA ARG A 108 5.02 -1.54 -16.47
C ARG A 108 5.96 -2.66 -15.98
N ARG A 109 6.02 -2.89 -14.67
CA ARG A 109 6.88 -3.92 -14.05
C ARG A 109 6.47 -5.34 -14.48
N VAL A 110 5.18 -5.65 -14.50
CA VAL A 110 4.70 -7.02 -14.75
C VAL A 110 4.42 -7.33 -16.23
N GLY A 111 4.85 -6.45 -17.14
CA GLY A 111 4.82 -6.71 -18.58
C GLY A 111 3.42 -6.68 -19.22
N GLY A 112 2.59 -5.69 -18.87
CA GLY A 112 1.32 -5.43 -19.58
C GLY A 112 0.06 -6.03 -18.93
N ARG A 113 0.16 -6.66 -17.77
CA ARG A 113 -1.03 -6.93 -16.94
C ARG A 113 -1.57 -5.61 -16.38
N HIS A 114 -2.89 -5.49 -16.29
CA HIS A 114 -3.54 -4.29 -15.78
C HIS A 114 -4.28 -4.57 -14.46
N PRO A 115 -4.21 -3.69 -13.45
CA PRO A 115 -4.90 -3.88 -12.16
C PRO A 115 -6.42 -3.97 -12.30
N ARG A 116 -7.00 -3.42 -13.38
CA ARG A 116 -8.43 -3.62 -13.70
C ARG A 116 -8.79 -5.09 -13.99
N GLN A 117 -7.84 -5.88 -14.50
CA GLN A 117 -8.04 -7.29 -14.82
C GLN A 117 -7.59 -8.21 -13.68
N HIS A 118 -6.64 -7.75 -12.86
CA HIS A 118 -6.02 -8.52 -11.78
C HIS A 118 -5.89 -7.69 -10.48
N PRO A 119 -7.00 -7.17 -9.92
CA PRO A 119 -6.95 -6.29 -8.75
C PRO A 119 -6.43 -7.01 -7.49
N GLU A 120 -6.69 -8.31 -7.35
CA GLU A 120 -6.22 -9.15 -6.26
C GLU A 120 -4.70 -9.32 -6.26
N MET A 121 -4.11 -9.52 -7.45
CA MET A 121 -2.66 -9.65 -7.61
C MET A 121 -1.97 -8.33 -7.34
N PHE A 122 -2.52 -7.23 -7.88
CA PHE A 122 -2.03 -5.89 -7.59
C PHE A 122 -2.06 -5.57 -6.09
N ALA A 123 -3.18 -5.86 -5.41
CA ALA A 123 -3.31 -5.65 -3.97
C ALA A 123 -2.28 -6.48 -3.15
N ALA A 124 -2.06 -7.74 -3.52
CA ALA A 124 -1.09 -8.61 -2.85
C ALA A 124 0.36 -8.10 -3.03
N GLU A 125 0.74 -7.71 -4.24
CA GLU A 125 2.06 -7.12 -4.49
C GLU A 125 2.24 -5.77 -3.79
N LEU A 126 1.19 -4.95 -3.74
CA LEU A 126 1.23 -3.67 -3.03
C LEU A 126 1.52 -3.87 -1.53
N ILE A 127 0.83 -4.83 -0.89
CA ILE A 127 1.11 -5.22 0.50
C ILE A 127 2.57 -5.68 0.67
N TRP A 128 3.03 -6.56 -0.22
CA TRP A 128 4.39 -7.08 -0.15
C TRP A 128 5.43 -5.96 -0.20
N PHE A 129 5.30 -5.03 -1.13
CA PHE A 129 6.23 -3.91 -1.26
C PHE A 129 6.17 -2.93 -0.10
N MET A 130 4.98 -2.69 0.47
CA MET A 130 4.87 -1.90 1.69
C MET A 130 5.65 -2.56 2.84
N VAL A 131 5.49 -3.86 3.05
CA VAL A 131 6.19 -4.61 4.10
C VAL A 131 7.72 -4.57 3.88
N CYS A 132 8.19 -4.75 2.64
CA CYS A 132 9.61 -4.58 2.32
C CYS A 132 10.11 -3.16 2.59
N PHE A 133 9.29 -2.14 2.31
CA PHE A 133 9.63 -0.75 2.57
C PHE A 133 9.78 -0.49 4.08
N ILE A 134 8.92 -1.06 4.91
CA ILE A 134 9.03 -0.95 6.37
C ILE A 134 10.40 -1.46 6.84
N GLY A 135 10.85 -2.60 6.33
CA GLY A 135 12.14 -3.18 6.71
C GLY A 135 13.38 -2.33 6.37
N VAL A 136 13.24 -1.30 5.54
CA VAL A 136 14.36 -0.43 5.12
C VAL A 136 14.13 1.06 5.41
N ALA A 137 12.96 1.42 5.93
CA ALA A 137 12.61 2.80 6.24
C ALA A 137 13.18 3.23 7.59
N ASP A 138 13.56 4.50 7.67
CA ASP A 138 13.98 5.17 8.91
C ASP A 138 12.77 5.89 9.52
N PHE A 139 12.10 5.23 10.48
CA PHE A 139 10.83 5.70 11.06
C PHE A 139 10.98 6.87 12.02
N ASP A 140 12.18 7.08 12.60
CA ASP A 140 12.46 8.22 13.48
C ASP A 140 12.21 9.55 12.74
N LYS A 141 12.48 9.59 11.44
CA LYS A 141 12.20 10.77 10.60
C LYS A 141 10.72 10.98 10.34
N ALA A 142 9.94 9.91 10.22
CA ALA A 142 8.50 9.99 9.96
C ALA A 142 7.74 10.52 11.19
N THR A 143 8.08 10.04 12.38
CA THR A 143 7.47 10.47 13.66
C THR A 143 7.93 11.86 14.11
N SER A 144 9.09 12.33 13.63
CA SER A 144 9.60 13.68 13.91
C SER A 144 8.89 14.81 13.15
N THR A 145 7.97 14.49 12.24
CA THR A 145 7.25 15.50 11.46
C THR A 145 6.07 16.06 12.27
N PRO A 146 5.99 17.39 12.52
CA PRO A 146 4.89 17.97 13.28
C PRO A 146 3.56 17.83 12.52
N GLY A 147 2.63 17.06 13.10
CA GLY A 147 1.29 16.86 12.56
C GLY A 147 0.46 15.93 13.44
N PRO A 148 -0.88 15.91 13.29
CA PRO A 148 -1.70 14.90 13.92
C PRO A 148 -1.44 13.52 13.28
N PRO A 149 -1.42 12.43 14.06
CA PRO A 149 -1.40 11.08 13.51
C PRO A 149 -2.59 10.84 12.54
N PRO A 150 -2.45 9.98 11.51
CA PRO A 150 -1.29 9.14 11.22
C PRO A 150 -0.08 9.89 10.65
N TYR A 151 1.13 9.49 11.05
CA TYR A 151 2.37 9.96 10.45
C TYR A 151 2.63 9.19 9.14
N TRP A 152 2.47 9.87 8.01
CA TRP A 152 2.62 9.25 6.69
C TRP A 152 4.09 9.05 6.32
N ILE A 153 4.48 7.79 6.16
CA ILE A 153 5.85 7.36 5.87
C ILE A 153 6.26 7.65 4.42
N ASN A 154 5.30 7.65 3.49
CA ASN A 154 5.51 8.06 2.11
C ASN A 154 4.20 8.59 1.48
N ASP A 155 4.36 9.29 0.35
CA ASP A 155 3.26 9.76 -0.52
C ASP A 155 2.84 8.71 -1.57
N GLY A 156 3.29 7.46 -1.41
CA GLY A 156 2.94 6.35 -2.28
C GLY A 156 3.70 6.29 -3.61
N SER A 157 4.33 7.39 -4.04
CA SER A 157 5.01 7.45 -5.34
C SER A 157 6.22 6.51 -5.41
N GLU A 158 6.72 6.07 -4.26
CA GLU A 158 7.98 5.34 -4.13
C GLU A 158 7.79 3.82 -4.01
N ILE A 159 6.59 3.32 -3.75
CA ILE A 159 6.32 1.91 -3.39
C ILE A 159 6.72 0.92 -4.50
N PHE A 160 6.69 1.34 -5.77
CA PHE A 160 7.25 0.55 -6.88
C PHE A 160 8.50 1.18 -7.50
N GLY A 161 8.89 2.39 -7.05
CA GLY A 161 10.00 3.15 -7.62
C GLY A 161 11.33 2.97 -6.89
N LYS A 162 11.33 2.95 -5.55
CA LYS A 162 12.54 2.83 -4.72
C LYS A 162 13.11 1.42 -4.64
N LEU A 163 12.44 0.44 -5.24
CA LEU A 163 12.88 -0.95 -5.23
C LEU A 163 13.78 -1.31 -6.42
N LYS A 164 13.98 -0.38 -7.34
CA LYS A 164 14.91 -0.53 -8.46
C LYS A 164 16.37 -0.27 -8.05
N ASP A 165 16.59 0.60 -7.07
CA ASP A 165 17.93 1.04 -6.64
C ASP A 165 18.28 0.58 -5.21
N ASN A 166 17.50 -0.34 -4.63
CA ASN A 166 17.79 -0.88 -3.31
C ASN A 166 18.71 -2.11 -3.44
N PRO A 167 19.98 -2.03 -2.98
CA PRO A 167 20.95 -3.13 -3.12
C PRO A 167 20.54 -4.40 -2.36
N ASN A 168 19.60 -4.31 -1.41
CA ASN A 168 19.07 -5.48 -0.70
C ASN A 168 17.98 -6.23 -1.50
N MET A 169 17.55 -5.71 -2.66
CA MET A 169 16.55 -6.32 -3.55
C MET A 169 17.12 -6.73 -4.92
N GLU A 170 18.41 -6.46 -5.20
CA GLU A 170 19.12 -6.90 -6.43
C GLU A 170 19.10 -8.43 -6.64
N THR A 171 18.79 -9.21 -5.60
CA THR A 171 18.73 -10.67 -5.66
C THR A 171 17.53 -11.24 -6.42
N PHE A 172 16.57 -10.43 -6.86
CA PHE A 172 15.38 -10.92 -7.58
C PHE A 172 15.26 -10.46 -9.04
N GLU A 173 16.14 -9.59 -9.55
CA GLU A 173 16.22 -9.27 -10.99
C GLU A 173 17.14 -10.23 -11.77
N SER A 174 17.28 -11.47 -11.31
CA SER A 174 17.94 -12.52 -12.08
C SER A 174 16.99 -13.70 -12.26
N HIS A 175 16.39 -13.78 -13.45
CA HIS A 175 16.21 -14.99 -14.27
C HIS A 175 15.24 -14.68 -15.43
N HIS A 176 15.75 -13.97 -16.44
CA HIS A 176 15.34 -14.15 -17.84
C HIS A 176 16.56 -14.00 -18.74
#